data_AF-A0A7S7QLW2-F1
#
_entry.id   AF-A0A7S7QLW2-F1
#
_cell.length_a   1.000
_cell.length_b   1.000
_cell.length_c   1.000
_cell.angle_alpha   90.00
_cell.angle_beta   90.00
_cell.angle_gamma   90.00
#
_symmetry.space_group_name_H-M   'P 1'
#
loop_
_entity.id
_entity.type
_entity.pdbx_description
1 polymer ?
#
loop_
_entity_poly.entity_id
_entity_poly.type
_entity_poly.pdbx_seq_one_letter_code
_entity_poly.pdbx_strand_id
1 'polypeptide(L)'
;MNSYEISLWRHARFLHSALCLGSLAIVLLAGCANPDRSALSSRQTPSSDLADAKAIDPAVRERIPYSLGRDADEQTLRDTLKQQPDNVDAAIPLARVLLARKSPDEALEVLDNVLLAAPADLRTLNAKGVVLDQKGHHREAQGLYRKALEREPSNAMLRNNLKLSLALESKTETEDAGPQP
;
A
#
# COMPACT_ATOMS: atom_id res chain seq x y z
N MET A 1 -36.04 -40.18 -23.97
CA MET A 1 -37.43 -40.29 -24.46
C MET A 1 -38.11 -38.95 -24.20
N ASN A 2 -38.66 -38.36 -25.27
CA ASN A 2 -39.25 -37.02 -25.33
C ASN A 2 -40.69 -36.97 -24.80
N SER A 3 -41.05 -35.78 -24.29
CA SER A 3 -42.37 -35.12 -24.37
C SER A 3 -42.05 -33.60 -24.23
N TYR A 4 -42.13 -32.71 -25.21
CA TYR A 4 -43.30 -32.17 -25.95
C TYR A 4 -44.49 -32.00 -24.98
N GLU A 5 -44.93 -30.79 -24.62
CA GLU A 5 -45.68 -29.88 -25.48
C GLU A 5 -45.99 -28.57 -24.70
N ILE A 6 -45.96 -27.43 -25.41
CA ILE A 6 -47.02 -26.38 -25.45
C ILE A 6 -47.29 -25.56 -24.18
N SER A 7 -47.57 -24.26 -24.18
CA SER A 7 -47.62 -23.15 -25.14
C SER A 7 -48.20 -21.96 -24.36
N LEU A 8 -48.22 -20.80 -25.00
CA LEU A 8 -49.04 -19.62 -24.67
C LEU A 8 -48.61 -18.82 -23.45
N TRP A 9 -47.88 -17.74 -23.67
CA TRP A 9 -48.43 -16.39 -23.40
C TRP A 9 -47.79 -15.39 -24.38
N ARG A 10 -48.48 -15.24 -25.52
CA ARG A 10 -48.15 -14.30 -26.58
C ARG A 10 -49.26 -13.24 -26.60
N HIS A 11 -48.90 -12.01 -26.24
CA HIS A 11 -49.47 -10.74 -26.72
C HIS A 11 -50.90 -10.32 -26.32
N ALA A 12 -50.99 -9.15 -25.66
CA ALA A 12 -51.97 -8.09 -25.87
C ALA A 12 -51.35 -6.80 -25.27
N ARG A 13 -50.75 -5.83 -25.97
CA ARG A 13 -51.21 -4.88 -27.00
C ARG A 13 -52.44 -4.03 -26.63
N PHE A 14 -52.22 -2.71 -26.71
CA PHE A 14 -53.15 -1.60 -26.99
C PHE A 14 -54.02 -1.08 -25.83
N LEU A 15 -54.39 0.21 -25.69
CA LEU A 15 -54.08 1.52 -26.31
C LEU A 15 -54.92 2.57 -25.53
N HIS A 16 -54.55 3.86 -25.63
CA HIS A 16 -55.27 5.12 -25.29
C HIS A 16 -54.75 5.82 -24.01
N SER A 17 -54.01 6.94 -24.07
CA SER A 17 -54.19 8.25 -24.72
C SER A 17 -54.81 9.30 -23.78
N ALA A 18 -54.08 10.42 -23.68
CA ALA A 18 -54.49 11.78 -23.35
C ALA A 18 -54.83 12.13 -21.89
N LEU A 19 -53.96 12.96 -21.28
CA LEU A 19 -54.30 14.38 -21.12
C LEU A 19 -53.04 15.25 -20.92
N CYS A 20 -52.89 16.23 -21.80
CA CYS A 20 -51.97 17.35 -21.68
C CYS A 20 -52.41 18.29 -20.54
N LEU A 21 -51.46 18.95 -19.89
CA LEU A 21 -51.41 20.41 -19.66
C LEU A 21 -50.29 20.72 -18.65
N GLY A 22 -49.38 21.63 -19.01
CA GLY A 22 -48.45 22.23 -18.05
C GLY A 22 -47.06 22.61 -18.58
N SER A 23 -47.00 23.46 -19.61
CA SER A 23 -45.86 24.35 -19.92
C SER A 23 -45.51 25.21 -18.68
N LEU A 24 -44.34 25.78 -18.38
CA LEU A 24 -43.22 26.32 -19.15
C LEU A 24 -42.20 26.89 -18.13
N ALA A 25 -40.88 26.75 -18.33
CA ALA A 25 -39.82 27.70 -17.90
C ALA A 25 -38.44 27.17 -18.34
N ILE A 26 -38.06 27.38 -19.61
CA ILE A 26 -37.07 28.38 -20.09
C ILE A 26 -35.64 28.13 -19.60
N VAL A 27 -34.83 27.58 -20.51
CA VAL A 27 -33.35 27.55 -20.50
C VAL A 27 -32.87 28.57 -21.55
N LEU A 28 -31.65 29.11 -21.33
CA LEU A 28 -30.74 29.90 -22.20
C LEU A 28 -30.57 31.36 -21.70
N LEU A 29 -29.40 32.02 -21.74
CA LEU A 29 -27.94 31.73 -21.74
C LEU A 29 -27.28 33.14 -21.73
N ALA A 30 -26.07 33.27 -21.16
CA ALA A 30 -25.04 34.33 -21.39
C ALA A 30 -25.45 35.81 -21.11
N GLY A 31 -24.72 36.64 -20.36
CA GLY A 31 -23.30 37.04 -20.37
C GLY A 31 -23.29 38.53 -19.95
N CYS A 32 -22.37 39.01 -19.10
CA CYS A 32 -21.17 39.74 -19.52
C CYS A 32 -20.28 40.10 -18.30
N ALA A 33 -18.98 40.24 -18.60
CA ALA A 33 -17.92 41.01 -17.90
C ALA A 33 -17.01 40.30 -16.85
N ASN A 34 -15.84 39.90 -17.35
CA ASN A 34 -14.51 39.84 -16.68
C ASN A 34 -14.08 41.25 -16.15
N PRO A 35 -13.00 41.44 -15.36
CA PRO A 35 -11.89 40.54 -14.99
C PRO A 35 -11.51 40.55 -13.48
N ASP A 36 -10.87 39.49 -12.95
CA ASP A 36 -9.81 39.68 -11.94
C ASP A 36 -8.91 38.44 -11.78
N ARG A 37 -7.64 38.62 -12.14
CA ARG A 37 -6.54 37.73 -11.73
C ARG A 37 -6.07 38.23 -10.37
N SER A 38 -6.23 37.44 -9.31
CA SER A 38 -5.27 37.26 -8.20
C SER A 38 -5.92 36.51 -7.03
N ALA A 39 -5.75 35.17 -7.01
CA ALA A 39 -5.72 34.31 -5.82
C ALA A 39 -5.52 32.87 -6.34
N LEU A 40 -4.30 32.38 -6.56
CA LEU A 40 -3.45 31.79 -5.52
C LEU A 40 -4.25 31.26 -4.33
N SER A 41 -4.68 30.00 -4.40
CA SER A 41 -4.39 29.05 -3.33
C SER A 41 -4.66 27.63 -3.82
N SER A 42 -3.61 27.00 -4.32
CA SER A 42 -3.44 25.57 -4.21
C SER A 42 -3.63 25.17 -2.75
N ARG A 43 -4.84 24.72 -2.37
CA ARG A 43 -4.97 23.84 -1.20
C ARG A 43 -4.60 22.42 -1.62
N GLN A 44 -3.34 22.25 -2.00
CA GLN A 44 -2.58 21.17 -1.40
C GLN A 44 -2.68 21.42 0.10
N THR A 45 -3.55 20.69 0.79
CA THR A 45 -3.40 20.56 2.22
C THR A 45 -2.03 19.94 2.43
N PRO A 46 -1.07 20.63 3.07
CA PRO A 46 0.12 19.95 3.54
C PRO A 46 -0.41 18.86 4.45
N SER A 47 -0.14 17.61 4.09
CA SER A 47 -0.34 16.42 4.89
C SER A 47 0.23 16.68 6.29
N SER A 48 -0.62 17.16 7.20
CA SER A 48 -0.32 17.28 8.62
C SER A 48 -0.07 15.91 9.25
N ASP A 49 -0.45 14.83 8.56
CA ASP A 49 -0.13 13.45 8.92
C ASP A 49 1.34 13.06 8.63
N LEU A 50 2.10 13.89 7.90
CA LEU A 50 3.56 13.73 7.81
C LEU A 50 4.29 14.30 9.02
N ALA A 51 3.61 15.00 9.94
CA ALA A 51 4.23 15.50 11.16
C ALA A 51 4.68 14.35 12.10
N ASP A 52 4.01 13.19 12.01
CA ASP A 52 4.37 11.97 12.74
C ASP A 52 5.42 11.11 12.02
N ALA A 53 5.82 11.47 10.80
CA ALA A 53 6.96 10.84 10.13
C ALA A 53 8.28 11.06 10.90
N LYS A 54 8.29 11.96 11.89
CA LYS A 54 9.40 12.17 12.84
C LYS A 54 9.54 11.04 13.88
N ALA A 55 8.55 10.17 14.03
CA ALA A 55 8.60 9.00 14.90
C ALA A 55 9.23 7.76 14.24
N ILE A 56 9.49 7.82 12.93
CA ILE A 56 10.28 6.79 12.24
C ILE A 56 11.75 7.08 12.52
N ASP A 57 12.45 6.12 13.12
CA ASP A 57 13.90 6.21 13.35
C ASP A 57 14.59 6.67 12.06
N PRO A 58 15.41 7.73 12.09
CA PRO A 58 16.08 8.25 10.89
C PRO A 58 16.88 7.17 10.15
N ALA A 59 17.39 6.16 10.86
CA ALA A 59 18.03 5.01 10.23
C ALA A 59 17.04 4.14 9.45
N VAL A 60 15.78 4.04 9.89
CA VAL A 60 14.69 3.34 9.17
C VAL A 60 14.22 4.14 7.95
N ARG A 61 14.22 5.48 8.03
CA ARG A 61 13.89 6.37 6.90
C ARG A 61 14.82 6.16 5.70
N GLU A 62 16.05 5.73 5.97
CA GLU A 62 17.09 5.50 4.96
C GLU A 62 17.06 4.07 4.35
N ARG A 63 16.30 3.13 4.93
CA ARG A 63 16.31 1.69 4.53
C ARG A 63 15.45 1.33 3.33
N ILE A 64 14.60 2.24 2.85
CA ILE A 64 13.74 1.95 1.71
C ILE A 64 13.91 2.98 0.59
N PRO A 65 14.95 2.85 -0.25
CA PRO A 65 14.90 3.37 -1.60
C PRO A 65 14.87 2.20 -2.57
N TYR A 66 13.68 1.70 -2.88
CA TYR A 66 13.40 1.22 -4.24
C TYR A 66 12.14 1.92 -4.71
N SER A 67 12.41 2.92 -5.54
CA SER A 67 11.50 3.70 -6.36
C SER A 67 10.34 4.31 -5.58
N LEU A 68 10.35 5.64 -5.51
CA LEU A 68 9.15 6.47 -5.39
C LEU A 68 8.25 6.21 -6.62
N GLY A 69 7.79 4.98 -6.79
CA GLY A 69 6.55 4.70 -7.49
C GLY A 69 5.49 5.34 -6.62
N ARG A 70 4.77 6.30 -7.21
CA ARG A 70 3.61 7.03 -6.65
C ARG A 70 2.97 6.18 -5.56
N ASP A 71 2.79 6.75 -4.36
CA ASP A 71 2.09 6.10 -3.25
C ASP A 71 0.87 5.38 -3.79
N ALA A 72 1.03 4.08 -4.05
CA ALA A 72 -0.03 3.29 -4.63
C ALA A 72 -1.02 3.11 -3.51
N ASP A 73 -2.27 3.48 -3.77
CA ASP A 73 -3.32 3.38 -2.78
C ASP A 73 -3.36 1.94 -2.22
N GLU A 74 -3.47 1.83 -0.90
CA GLU A 74 -3.42 0.56 -0.17
C GLU A 74 -4.42 -0.43 -0.77
N GLN A 75 -5.62 0.06 -1.11
CA GLN A 75 -6.67 -0.76 -1.68
C GLN A 75 -6.27 -1.31 -3.06
N THR A 76 -5.63 -0.50 -3.89
CA THR A 76 -5.12 -0.93 -5.21
C THR A 76 -4.07 -2.02 -5.07
N LEU A 77 -3.17 -1.91 -4.09
CA LEU A 77 -2.15 -2.92 -3.82
C LEU A 77 -2.78 -4.23 -3.32
N ARG A 78 -3.75 -4.14 -2.41
CA ARG A 78 -4.52 -5.30 -1.94
C ARG A 78 -5.28 -5.99 -3.07
N ASP A 79 -5.93 -5.24 -3.93
CA ASP A 79 -6.68 -5.80 -5.05
C ASP A 79 -5.77 -6.43 -6.11
N THR A 80 -4.54 -5.92 -6.25
CA THR A 80 -3.50 -6.57 -7.06
C THR A 80 -3.10 -7.92 -6.45
N LEU A 81 -2.86 -7.98 -5.14
CA LEU A 81 -2.49 -9.22 -4.46
C LEU A 81 -3.62 -10.25 -4.40
N LYS A 82 -4.88 -9.83 -4.42
CA LYS A 82 -6.01 -10.77 -4.60
C LYS A 82 -5.96 -11.48 -5.95
N GLN A 83 -5.51 -10.79 -7.00
CA GLN A 83 -5.40 -11.34 -8.34
C GLN A 83 -4.09 -12.11 -8.54
N GLN A 84 -3.01 -11.65 -7.90
CA GLN A 84 -1.66 -12.17 -8.01
C GLN A 84 -1.03 -12.27 -6.61
N PRO A 85 -1.32 -13.34 -5.85
CA PRO A 85 -0.89 -13.46 -4.45
C PRO A 85 0.63 -13.46 -4.22
N ASP A 86 1.41 -13.76 -5.25
CA ASP A 86 2.87 -13.82 -5.26
C ASP A 86 3.53 -12.55 -5.85
N ASN A 87 2.75 -11.51 -6.13
CA ASN A 87 3.27 -10.29 -6.74
C ASN A 87 4.12 -9.47 -5.74
N VAL A 88 5.43 -9.68 -5.80
CA VAL A 88 6.45 -8.96 -5.02
C VAL A 88 6.35 -7.44 -5.21
N ASP A 89 6.06 -6.99 -6.44
CA ASP A 89 5.99 -5.56 -6.79
C ASP A 89 4.77 -4.86 -6.18
N ALA A 90 3.73 -5.60 -5.77
CA ALA A 90 2.60 -5.11 -5.00
C ALA A 90 2.79 -5.30 -3.48
N ALA A 91 3.37 -6.43 -3.07
CA ALA A 91 3.55 -6.78 -1.66
C ALA A 91 4.54 -5.86 -0.93
N ILE A 92 5.66 -5.51 -1.55
CA ILE A 92 6.67 -4.64 -0.91
C ILE A 92 6.12 -3.23 -0.66
N PRO A 93 5.48 -2.56 -1.65
CA PRO A 93 4.82 -1.29 -1.39
C PRO A 93 3.70 -1.40 -0.34
N LEU A 94 2.92 -2.49 -0.33
CA LEU A 94 1.86 -2.67 0.67
C LEU A 94 2.46 -2.79 2.07
N ALA A 95 3.50 -3.60 2.26
CA ALA A 95 4.21 -3.70 3.52
C ALA A 95 4.74 -2.34 4.01
N ARG A 96 5.25 -1.50 3.09
CA ARG A 96 5.68 -0.13 3.42
C ARG A 96 4.51 0.75 3.89
N VAL A 97 3.36 0.70 3.21
CA VAL A 97 2.15 1.42 3.62
C VAL A 97 1.69 0.96 5.00
N LEU A 98 1.68 -0.36 5.24
CA LEU A 98 1.29 -0.96 6.52
C LEU A 98 2.23 -0.55 7.67
N LEU A 99 3.54 -0.50 7.41
CA LEU A 99 4.51 0.03 8.38
C LEU A 99 4.25 1.50 8.71
N ALA A 100 3.99 2.34 7.69
CA ALA A 100 3.65 3.75 7.90
C ALA A 100 2.36 3.91 8.73
N ARG A 101 1.42 2.96 8.61
CA ARG A 101 0.19 2.86 9.40
C ARG A 101 0.37 2.21 10.77
N LYS A 102 1.60 1.89 11.18
CA LYS A 102 1.91 1.19 12.45
C LYS A 102 1.24 -0.20 12.56
N SER A 103 1.06 -0.87 11.42
CA SER A 103 0.55 -2.25 11.31
C SER A 103 1.65 -3.23 10.85
N PRO A 104 2.74 -3.43 11.62
CA PRO A 104 3.85 -4.26 11.18
C PRO A 104 3.52 -5.76 11.12
N ASP A 105 2.56 -6.24 11.90
CA ASP A 105 2.14 -7.65 11.86
C ASP A 105 1.46 -7.99 10.53
N GLU A 106 0.57 -7.12 10.06
CA GLU A 106 -0.06 -7.29 8.75
C GLU A 106 0.97 -7.20 7.61
N ALA A 107 1.99 -6.34 7.76
CA ALA A 107 3.09 -6.27 6.80
C ALA A 107 3.87 -7.59 6.73
N LEU A 108 4.10 -8.26 7.87
CA LEU A 108 4.72 -9.58 7.90
C LEU A 108 3.86 -10.62 7.20
N GLU A 109 2.56 -10.67 7.47
CA GLU A 109 1.64 -11.62 6.82
C GLU A 109 1.64 -11.48 5.29
N VAL A 110 1.59 -10.24 4.79
CA VAL A 110 1.67 -9.97 3.35
C VAL A 110 2.97 -10.52 2.75
N LEU A 111 4.10 -10.26 3.40
CA LEU A 111 5.41 -10.70 2.90
C LEU A 111 5.61 -12.22 3.03
N ASP A 112 5.07 -12.82 4.08
CA ASP A 112 5.13 -14.26 4.30
C ASP A 112 4.34 -15.04 3.26
N ASN A 113 3.16 -14.55 2.88
CA ASN A 113 2.37 -15.13 1.80
C ASN A 113 3.14 -15.13 0.47
N VAL A 114 3.88 -14.07 0.17
CA VAL A 114 4.74 -14.02 -1.03
C VAL A 114 5.91 -14.99 -0.92
N LEU A 115 6.52 -15.11 0.25
CA LEU A 115 7.62 -16.05 0.48
C LEU A 115 7.21 -17.53 0.42
N LEU A 116 5.92 -17.86 0.60
CA LEU A 116 5.43 -19.22 0.33
C LEU A 116 5.60 -19.60 -1.14
N ALA A 117 5.37 -18.66 -2.06
CA ALA A 117 5.52 -18.88 -3.50
C ALA A 117 6.96 -18.66 -3.99
N ALA A 118 7.68 -17.70 -3.41
CA ALA A 118 9.05 -17.36 -3.76
C ALA A 118 9.98 -17.32 -2.53
N PRO A 119 10.36 -18.48 -1.94
CA PRO A 119 11.08 -18.55 -0.66
C PRO A 119 12.48 -17.93 -0.63
N ALA A 120 13.01 -17.59 -1.80
CA ALA A 120 14.35 -17.04 -1.99
C ALA A 120 14.33 -15.67 -2.69
N ASP A 121 13.15 -15.03 -2.87
CA ASP A 121 13.11 -13.67 -3.42
C ASP A 121 13.81 -12.72 -2.43
N LEU A 122 14.95 -12.18 -2.88
CA LEU A 122 15.83 -11.38 -2.03
C LEU A 122 15.20 -10.05 -1.64
N ARG A 123 14.31 -9.51 -2.47
CA ARG A 123 13.63 -8.23 -2.19
C ARG A 123 12.61 -8.42 -1.08
N THR A 124 11.85 -9.51 -1.10
CA THR A 124 10.86 -9.87 -0.08
C THR A 124 11.55 -10.26 1.23
N LEU A 125 12.63 -11.04 1.19
CA LEU A 125 13.44 -11.34 2.39
C LEU A 125 14.00 -10.07 3.02
N ASN A 126 14.50 -9.14 2.20
CA ASN A 126 14.98 -7.84 2.67
C ASN A 126 13.86 -7.02 3.33
N ALA A 127 12.70 -6.91 2.67
CA ALA A 127 11.54 -6.18 3.18
C ALA A 127 11.05 -6.76 4.51
N LYS A 128 10.97 -8.09 4.63
CA LYS A 128 10.58 -8.76 5.88
C LYS A 128 11.58 -8.47 6.99
N GLY A 129 12.88 -8.50 6.70
CA GLY A 129 13.91 -8.10 7.66
C GLY A 129 13.70 -6.66 8.17
N VAL A 130 13.33 -5.73 7.27
CA VAL A 130 13.10 -4.33 7.66
C VAL A 130 11.90 -4.21 8.61
N VAL A 131 10.82 -4.95 8.33
CA VAL A 131 9.65 -5.01 9.22
C VAL A 131 10.03 -5.58 10.58
N LEU A 132 10.81 -6.65 10.63
CA LEU A 132 11.28 -7.28 11.87
C LEU A 132 12.15 -6.32 12.70
N ASP A 133 13.06 -5.60 12.07
CA ASP A 133 13.86 -4.59 12.77
C ASP A 133 13.00 -3.47 13.36
N GLN A 134 11.93 -3.05 12.68
CA GLN A 134 11.00 -2.06 13.23
C GLN A 134 10.19 -2.59 14.41
N LYS A 135 9.98 -3.91 14.48
CA LYS A 135 9.36 -4.56 15.64
C LYS A 135 10.33 -4.80 16.80
N GLY A 136 11.63 -4.50 16.64
CA GLY A 136 12.66 -4.82 17.63
C GLY A 136 13.16 -6.28 17.55
N HIS A 137 12.71 -7.05 16.55
CA HIS A 137 13.11 -8.44 16.35
C HIS A 137 14.43 -8.52 15.57
N HIS A 138 15.47 -7.85 16.07
CA HIS A 138 16.73 -7.64 15.35
C HIS A 138 17.42 -8.95 14.97
N ARG A 139 17.49 -9.92 15.89
CA ARG A 139 18.13 -11.21 15.62
C ARG A 139 17.49 -11.98 14.47
N GLU A 140 16.16 -11.93 14.36
CA GLU A 140 15.41 -12.56 13.27
C GLU A 140 15.68 -11.85 11.94
N ALA A 141 15.65 -10.50 11.95
CA ALA A 141 15.98 -9.69 10.78
C ALA A 141 17.38 -10.00 10.24
N GLN A 142 18.38 -10.07 11.12
CA GLN A 142 19.76 -10.42 10.76
C GLN A 142 19.85 -11.83 10.16
N GLY A 143 19.06 -12.79 10.67
CA GLY A 143 18.95 -14.13 10.09
C GLY A 143 18.51 -14.10 8.62
N LEU A 144 17.49 -13.30 8.30
CA LEU A 144 17.02 -13.12 6.93
C LEU A 144 18.07 -12.44 6.05
N TYR A 145 18.74 -11.40 6.55
CA TYR A 145 19.79 -10.73 5.78
C TYR A 145 20.98 -11.65 5.49
N ARG A 146 21.43 -12.43 6.48
CA ARG A 146 22.51 -13.41 6.30
C ARG A 146 22.13 -14.46 5.26
N LYS A 147 20.91 -15.03 5.35
CA LYS A 147 20.39 -15.98 4.36
C LYS A 147 20.32 -15.38 2.95
N ALA A 148 19.91 -14.12 2.81
CA ALA A 148 19.88 -13.45 1.53
C ALA A 148 21.30 -13.16 0.98
N LEU A 149 22.26 -12.82 1.85
CA LEU A 149 23.65 -12.60 1.50
C LEU A 149 24.41 -13.89 1.12
N GLU A 150 23.97 -15.06 1.59
CA GLU A 150 24.51 -16.35 1.09
C GLU A 150 24.25 -16.53 -0.41
N ARG A 151 23.18 -15.93 -0.95
CA ARG A 151 22.85 -15.95 -2.38
C ARG A 151 23.56 -14.84 -3.16
N GLU A 152 23.56 -13.63 -2.61
CA GLU A 152 24.23 -12.47 -3.22
C GLU A 152 25.19 -11.78 -2.24
N PRO A 153 26.42 -12.29 -2.06
CA PRO A 153 27.38 -11.75 -1.09
C PRO A 153 27.79 -10.29 -1.36
N SER A 154 27.70 -9.85 -2.61
CA SER A 154 28.07 -8.48 -3.03
C SER A 154 26.92 -7.47 -2.87
N ASN A 155 25.71 -7.90 -2.51
CA ASN A 155 24.55 -7.01 -2.43
C ASN A 155 24.74 -5.95 -1.33
N ALA A 156 24.94 -4.69 -1.75
CA ALA A 156 25.25 -3.60 -0.84
C ALA A 156 24.07 -3.24 0.08
N MET A 157 22.83 -3.32 -0.44
CA MET A 157 21.63 -3.03 0.35
C MET A 157 21.52 -4.01 1.52
N LEU A 158 21.62 -5.32 1.26
CA LEU A 158 21.52 -6.34 2.30
C LEU A 158 22.61 -6.20 3.37
N ARG A 159 23.86 -5.89 2.97
CA ARG A 159 24.96 -5.63 3.92
C ARG A 159 24.71 -4.40 4.78
N ASN A 160 24.20 -3.33 4.19
CA ASN A 160 23.86 -2.10 4.92
C ASN A 160 22.73 -2.37 5.92
N ASN A 161 21.69 -3.09 5.50
CA ASN A 161 20.57 -3.45 6.37
C ASN A 161 20.98 -4.38 7.52
N LEU A 162 21.90 -5.33 7.27
CA LEU A 162 22.50 -6.16 8.33
C LEU A 162 23.32 -5.32 9.31
N LYS A 163 24.19 -4.44 8.83
CA LYS A 163 25.00 -3.56 9.67
C LYS A 163 24.13 -2.69 10.57
N LEU A 164 23.05 -2.13 10.02
CA LEU A 164 22.12 -1.33 10.79
C LEU A 164 21.36 -2.17 11.82
N SER A 165 20.90 -3.36 11.46
CA SER A 165 20.22 -4.27 12.39
C SER A 165 21.10 -4.64 13.59
N LEU A 166 22.40 -4.88 13.37
CA LEU A 166 23.38 -5.12 14.44
C LEU A 166 23.57 -3.90 15.36
N ALA A 167 23.56 -2.70 14.79
CA ALA A 167 23.65 -1.46 15.58
C ALA A 167 22.40 -1.22 16.42
N LEU A 168 21.21 -1.53 15.89
CA LEU A 168 19.94 -1.45 16.62
C LEU A 168 19.93 -2.41 17.82
N GLU A 169 20.35 -3.67 17.62
CA GLU A 169 20.48 -4.65 18.72
C GLU A 169 21.42 -4.16 19.83
N SER A 170 22.61 -3.68 19.44
CA SER A 170 23.59 -3.17 20.40
C SER A 170 23.03 -2.00 21.22
N LYS A 171 22.26 -1.12 20.58
CA LYS A 171 21.62 0.02 21.26
C LYS A 171 20.55 -0.44 22.25
N THR A 172 19.70 -1.39 21.87
CA THR A 172 18.67 -1.95 22.77
C THR A 172 19.31 -2.62 24.00
N GLU A 173 20.42 -3.35 23.81
CA GLU A 173 21.15 -3.97 24.92
C GLU A 173 21.73 -2.92 25.89
N THR A 174 22.23 -1.79 25.38
CA THR A 174 22.74 -0.70 26.23
C THR A 174 21.64 0.06 26.98
N GLU A 175 20.45 0.19 26.38
CA GLU A 175 19.30 0.83 27.01
C GLU A 175 18.72 -0.05 28.13
N ASP A 176 18.70 -1.37 27.92
CA ASP A 176 18.21 -2.35 28.89
C ASP A 176 19.20 -2.59 30.05
N ALA A 177 20.48 -2.30 29.87
CA ALA A 177 21.52 -2.52 30.88
C ALA A 177 21.47 -1.53 32.08
N GLY A 178 20.72 -0.42 31.98
CA GLY A 178 20.62 0.62 33.01
C GLY A 178 21.94 1.35 33.31
N PRO A 179 21.93 2.51 33.99
CA PRO A 179 23.17 3.14 34.44
C PRO A 179 23.86 2.23 35.46
N GLN A 180 25.06 1.77 35.13
CA GLN A 180 25.95 1.07 36.07
C GLN A 180 26.33 2.05 37.20
N PRO A 181 26.29 1.62 38.48
CA PRO A 181 26.56 2.47 39.64
C PRO A 181 28.01 2.97 39.70
#